data_AF-A0A9D4QR60-F1
#
_entry.id   AF-A0A9D4QR60-F1
#
_cell.length_a   1.000
_cell.length_b   1.000
_cell.length_c   1.000
_cell.angle_alpha   90.00
_cell.angle_beta   90.00
_cell.angle_gamma   90.00
#
_symmetry.space_group_name_H-M   'P 1'
#
loop_
_entity.id
_entity.type
_entity.pdbx_description
1 polymer ?
#
loop_
_entity_poly.entity_id
_entity_poly.type
_entity_poly.pdbx_seq_one_letter_code
_entity_poly.pdbx_strand_id
1 'polypeptide(L)'
;MSVDATAKEVEKWLNEHQFTKYTSFFQDYVGADILRLTRDDLIQICGLADSIRLENLLLSRPIRTVGPRLTLFMRVGSDTMYHAVYLEQLSCQELIQEIADLPEIVGNRDSISNICMQEPTSKIPLYLTDK
;
A
#
# COMPACT_ATOMS: atom_id res chain seq x y z
N MET A 1 -10.15 4.54 -8.08
CA MET A 1 -10.92 5.71 -8.52
C MET A 1 -10.50 6.95 -7.73
N SER A 2 -10.46 8.15 -8.31
CA SER A 2 -10.24 9.42 -7.59
C SER A 2 -11.56 10.21 -7.53
N VAL A 3 -11.71 11.09 -6.53
CA VAL A 3 -12.90 11.96 -6.38
C VAL A 3 -13.03 12.93 -7.56
N ASP A 4 -11.91 13.42 -8.09
CA ASP A 4 -11.88 14.37 -9.22
C ASP A 4 -11.94 13.70 -10.60
N ALA A 5 -12.17 12.37 -10.65
CA ALA A 5 -12.24 11.67 -11.92
C ALA A 5 -13.45 12.15 -12.75
N THR A 6 -13.23 12.43 -14.03
CA THR A 6 -14.28 12.81 -14.98
C THR A 6 -15.13 11.60 -15.38
N ALA A 7 -16.33 11.84 -15.93
CA ALA A 7 -17.22 10.77 -16.36
C ALA A 7 -16.58 9.82 -17.40
N LYS A 8 -15.75 10.35 -18.31
CA LYS A 8 -14.98 9.54 -19.26
C LYS A 8 -13.94 8.65 -18.58
N GLU A 9 -13.31 9.13 -17.51
CA GLU A 9 -12.35 8.35 -16.73
C GLU A 9 -13.04 7.24 -15.93
N VAL A 10 -14.24 7.53 -15.40
CA VAL A 10 -15.08 6.52 -14.74
C VAL A 10 -15.50 5.44 -15.73
N GLU A 11 -15.97 5.82 -16.92
CA GLU A 11 -16.33 4.89 -17.99
C GLU A 11 -15.15 4.00 -18.41
N LYS A 12 -13.99 4.61 -18.63
CA LYS A 12 -12.76 3.89 -18.96
C LYS A 12 -12.38 2.89 -17.86
N TRP A 13 -12.43 3.32 -16.61
CA TRP A 13 -12.12 2.47 -15.46
C TRP A 13 -13.08 1.27 -15.34
N LEU A 14 -14.38 1.48 -15.54
CA LEU A 14 -15.37 0.39 -15.55
C LEU A 14 -15.07 -0.62 -16.67
N ASN A 15 -14.66 -0.16 -17.85
CA ASN A 15 -14.26 -1.04 -18.95
C ASN A 15 -13.02 -1.87 -18.63
N GLU A 16 -11.98 -1.27 -18.04
CA GLU A 16 -10.75 -1.96 -17.64
C GLU A 16 -11.01 -3.07 -16.61
N HIS A 17 -12.00 -2.90 -15.74
CA HIS A 17 -12.34 -3.85 -14.68
C HIS A 17 -13.46 -4.84 -15.04
N GLN A 18 -13.84 -4.95 -16.32
CA GLN A 18 -14.91 -5.84 -16.79
C GLN A 18 -16.30 -5.51 -16.18
N PHE A 19 -16.57 -4.22 -15.98
CA PHE A 19 -17.88 -3.64 -15.62
C PHE A 19 -18.53 -2.92 -16.81
N THR A 20 -18.13 -3.23 -18.05
CA THR A 20 -18.68 -2.64 -19.29
C THR A 20 -20.20 -2.70 -19.38
N LYS A 21 -20.84 -3.72 -18.80
CA LYS A 21 -22.32 -3.82 -18.77
C LYS A 21 -23.02 -2.70 -17.98
N TYR A 22 -22.30 -1.97 -17.13
CA TYR A 22 -22.84 -0.88 -16.32
C TYR A 22 -22.39 0.51 -16.78
N THR A 23 -21.58 0.62 -17.83
CA THR A 23 -21.06 1.91 -18.31
C THR A 23 -22.17 2.86 -18.75
N SER A 24 -23.24 2.35 -19.37
CA SER A 24 -24.41 3.16 -19.73
C SER A 24 -25.15 3.73 -18.52
N PHE A 25 -25.15 3.03 -17.38
CA PHE A 25 -25.78 3.53 -16.16
C PHE A 25 -24.93 4.63 -15.51
N PHE A 26 -23.60 4.45 -15.51
CA PHE A 26 -22.64 5.39 -14.94
C PHE A 26 -22.13 6.45 -15.94
N GLN A 27 -22.77 6.61 -17.10
CA GLN A 27 -22.28 7.45 -18.18
C GLN A 27 -22.09 8.92 -17.77
N ASP A 28 -22.96 9.44 -16.91
CA ASP A 28 -22.91 10.81 -16.43
C ASP A 28 -22.29 10.95 -15.03
N TYR A 29 -21.82 9.84 -14.44
CA TYR A 29 -21.26 9.83 -13.09
C TYR A 29 -19.81 10.29 -13.12
N VAL A 30 -19.49 11.30 -12.31
CA VAL A 30 -18.09 11.62 -12.00
C VAL A 30 -17.57 10.77 -10.84
N GLY A 31 -16.27 10.81 -10.58
CA GLY A 31 -15.61 10.06 -9.52
C GLY A 31 -16.22 10.32 -8.13
N ALA A 32 -16.62 11.56 -7.85
CA ALA A 32 -17.31 11.91 -6.62
C ALA A 32 -18.69 11.23 -6.49
N ASP A 33 -19.41 11.03 -7.59
CA ASP A 33 -20.77 10.47 -7.56
C ASP A 33 -20.73 8.96 -7.33
N ILE A 34 -19.86 8.25 -8.06
CA ILE A 34 -19.71 6.80 -7.89
C ILE A 34 -19.20 6.42 -6.49
N LEU A 35 -18.37 7.28 -5.88
CA LEU A 35 -17.85 7.09 -4.52
C LEU A 35 -18.86 7.45 -3.42
N ARG A 36 -19.94 8.18 -3.74
CA ARG A 36 -21.02 8.50 -2.78
C ARG A 36 -22.10 7.42 -2.72
N LEU A 37 -22.11 6.49 -3.68
CA LEU A 37 -23.07 5.40 -3.70
C LEU A 37 -22.91 4.54 -2.44
N THR A 38 -24.02 4.29 -1.77
CA THR A 38 -24.04 3.38 -0.64
C THR A 38 -23.98 1.94 -1.13
N ARG A 39 -23.69 1.02 -0.21
CA ARG A 39 -23.73 -0.41 -0.47
C ARG A 39 -25.07 -0.86 -1.04
N ASP A 40 -26.16 -0.32 -0.50
CA ASP A 40 -27.52 -0.66 -0.93
C ASP A 40 -27.79 -0.17 -2.36
N ASP A 41 -27.32 1.04 -2.71
CA ASP A 41 -27.40 1.56 -4.08
C ASP A 41 -26.65 0.65 -5.05
N LEU A 42 -25.43 0.23 -4.70
CA LEU A 42 -24.62 -0.67 -5.52
C LEU A 42 -25.28 -2.05 -5.67
N ILE A 43 -25.91 -2.58 -4.62
CA ILE A 43 -26.67 -3.83 -4.68
C ILE A 43 -27.87 -3.68 -5.61
N GLN A 44 -28.59 -2.55 -5.57
CA GLN A 44 -29.74 -2.30 -6.45
C GLN A 44 -29.34 -2.18 -7.92
N ILE A 45 -28.20 -1.52 -8.21
CA ILE A 45 -27.75 -1.28 -9.59
C ILE A 45 -27.08 -2.54 -10.18
N CYS A 46 -26.18 -3.18 -9.43
CA CYS A 46 -25.32 -4.23 -9.96
C CYS A 46 -25.73 -5.65 -9.51
N GLY A 47 -26.57 -5.79 -8.48
CA GLY A 47 -26.84 -7.05 -7.81
C GLY A 47 -25.76 -7.42 -6.79
N LEU A 48 -26.06 -8.32 -5.84
CA LEU A 48 -25.21 -8.61 -4.69
C LEU A 48 -23.79 -9.08 -5.05
N ALA A 49 -23.62 -9.91 -6.08
CA ALA A 49 -22.31 -10.44 -6.45
C ALA A 49 -21.40 -9.37 -7.09
N ASP A 50 -21.93 -8.60 -8.03
CA ASP A 50 -21.17 -7.54 -8.70
C ASP A 50 -21.01 -6.30 -7.81
N SER A 51 -21.96 -6.02 -6.90
CA SER A 51 -21.80 -4.94 -5.92
C SER A 51 -20.64 -5.22 -4.97
N ILE A 52 -20.47 -6.45 -4.48
CA ILE A 52 -19.29 -6.83 -3.68
C ILE A 52 -18.01 -6.65 -4.48
N ARG A 53 -17.99 -7.06 -5.76
CA ARG A 53 -16.81 -6.91 -6.62
C ARG A 53 -16.49 -5.44 -6.88
N LEU A 54 -17.52 -4.62 -7.14
CA LEU A 54 -17.40 -3.19 -7.42
C LEU A 54 -17.03 -2.39 -6.17
N GLU A 55 -17.66 -2.66 -5.02
CA GLU A 55 -17.25 -2.12 -3.72
C GLU A 55 -15.80 -2.44 -3.45
N ASN A 56 -15.40 -3.71 -3.62
CA ASN A 56 -14.02 -4.09 -3.47
C ASN A 56 -13.14 -3.32 -4.43
N LEU A 57 -13.52 -3.05 -5.68
CA LEU A 57 -12.71 -2.27 -6.65
C LEU A 57 -12.63 -0.78 -6.35
N LEU A 58 -13.73 -0.17 -5.90
CA LEU A 58 -13.79 1.23 -5.49
C LEU A 58 -12.96 1.44 -4.22
N LEU A 59 -13.04 0.48 -3.29
CA LEU A 59 -12.25 0.43 -2.07
C LEU A 59 -10.83 -0.12 -2.31
N SER A 60 -10.57 -0.83 -3.41
CA SER A 60 -9.27 -1.42 -3.75
C SER A 60 -8.42 -0.50 -4.64
N ARG A 61 -7.97 0.60 -4.04
CA ARG A 61 -6.50 0.74 -3.94
C ARG A 61 -6.02 -0.32 -2.94
N PRO A 62 -4.79 -0.87 -2.98
CA PRO A 62 -4.38 -2.07 -2.24
C PRO A 62 -4.66 -2.00 -0.72
N ILE A 63 -5.92 -2.19 -0.34
CA ILE A 63 -6.54 -2.09 0.98
C ILE A 63 -6.93 -3.53 1.35
N ARG A 64 -5.97 -4.43 1.17
CA ARG A 64 -5.78 -5.57 2.06
C ARG A 64 -4.33 -5.68 2.55
N THR A 65 -3.56 -4.59 2.46
CA THR A 65 -2.32 -4.35 3.22
C THR A 65 -2.12 -2.84 3.40
N VAL A 66 -2.98 -2.16 4.18
CA VAL A 66 -2.53 -0.93 4.87
C VAL A 66 -1.94 -1.38 6.21
N GLY A 67 -0.91 -2.18 6.04
CA GLY A 67 0.10 -2.47 7.02
C GLY A 67 1.41 -2.50 6.24
N PRO A 68 2.54 -2.28 6.90
CA PRO A 68 3.85 -2.53 6.30
C PRO A 68 3.80 -3.82 5.47
N ARG A 69 4.08 -3.73 4.17
CA ARG A 69 4.21 -4.90 3.30
C ARG A 69 5.31 -5.82 3.83
N LEU A 70 6.27 -5.24 4.56
CA LEU A 70 7.25 -5.95 5.37
C LEU A 70 7.50 -5.20 6.68
N THR A 71 7.36 -5.90 7.80
CA THR A 71 7.85 -5.42 9.11
C THR A 71 9.19 -6.09 9.40
N LEU A 72 10.22 -5.29 9.63
CA LEU A 72 11.53 -5.76 10.05
C LEU A 72 11.71 -5.42 11.52
N PHE A 73 12.21 -6.37 12.32
CA PHE A 73 12.63 -6.12 13.69
C PHE A 73 14.14 -6.10 13.72
N MET A 74 14.73 -4.98 14.12
CA MET A 74 16.17 -4.78 14.13
C MET A 74 16.64 -4.09 15.40
N ARG A 75 17.92 -4.22 15.69
CA ARG A 75 18.55 -3.71 16.92
C ARG A 75 19.84 -3.03 16.52
N VAL A 76 20.07 -1.81 17.00
CA VAL A 76 21.28 -1.06 16.68
C VAL A 76 22.31 -1.28 17.78
N GLY A 77 23.51 -1.73 17.40
CA GLY A 77 24.62 -1.95 18.33
C GLY A 77 24.32 -2.96 19.45
N SER A 78 24.51 -2.52 20.70
CA SER A 78 24.32 -3.33 21.91
C SER A 78 22.95 -3.16 22.57
N ASP A 79 22.01 -2.46 21.93
CA ASP A 79 20.67 -2.24 22.50
C ASP A 79 20.00 -3.58 22.86
N THR A 80 19.13 -3.60 23.84
CA THR A 80 18.38 -4.80 24.25
C THR A 80 16.99 -4.86 23.62
N MET A 81 16.54 -3.78 22.99
CA MET A 81 15.22 -3.65 22.40
C MET A 81 15.25 -3.80 20.88
N TYR A 82 14.20 -4.41 20.33
CA TYR A 82 14.00 -4.47 18.89
C TYR A 82 13.14 -3.30 18.44
N HIS A 83 13.63 -2.57 17.44
CA HIS A 83 12.91 -1.54 16.73
C HIS A 83 12.18 -2.16 15.54
N ALA A 84 10.91 -1.80 15.37
CA ALA A 84 10.12 -2.19 14.22
C ALA A 84 10.32 -1.16 13.10
N VAL A 85 10.74 -1.62 11.92
CA VAL A 85 10.85 -0.86 10.68
C VAL A 85 9.78 -1.34 9.71
N TYR A 86 9.07 -0.39 9.12
CA TYR A 86 7.86 -0.64 8.36
C TYR A 86 8.05 -0.23 6.91
N LEU A 87 8.04 -1.20 5.98
CA LEU A 87 8.21 -0.93 4.55
C LEU A 87 6.89 -1.07 3.83
N GLU A 88 6.43 0.01 3.20
CA GLU A 88 5.22 0.05 2.37
C GLU A 88 5.52 -0.19 0.89
N GLN A 89 6.66 0.32 0.41
CA GLN A 89 7.10 0.26 -0.99
C GLN A 89 8.02 -0.92 -1.28
N LEU A 90 8.55 -1.59 -0.25
CA LEU A 90 9.50 -2.70 -0.37
C LEU A 90 10.75 -2.32 -1.18
N SER A 91 11.26 -1.10 -0.96
CA SER A 91 12.43 -0.59 -1.67
C SER A 91 13.63 -0.43 -0.73
N CYS A 92 14.84 -0.60 -1.26
CA CYS A 92 16.06 -0.32 -0.51
C CYS A 92 16.13 1.15 -0.06
N GLN A 93 15.59 2.07 -0.86
CA GLN A 93 15.57 3.50 -0.55
C GLN A 93 14.71 3.80 0.68
N GLU A 94 13.50 3.24 0.72
CA GLU A 94 12.60 3.34 1.87
C GLU A 94 13.23 2.72 3.11
N LEU A 95 13.86 1.55 2.98
CA LEU A 95 14.56 0.90 4.08
C LEU A 95 15.70 1.75 4.65
N ILE A 96 16.53 2.35 3.79
CA ILE A 96 17.60 3.25 4.24
C ILE A 96 17.01 4.45 4.99
N GLN A 97 15.91 5.00 4.48
CA GLN A 97 15.24 6.15 5.09
C GLN A 97 14.68 5.82 6.48
N GLU A 98 13.93 4.72 6.61
CA GLU A 98 13.38 4.27 7.89
C GLU A 98 14.48 3.95 8.91
N ILE A 99 15.62 3.38 8.48
CA ILE A 99 16.77 3.14 9.36
C ILE A 99 17.44 4.46 9.78
N ALA A 100 17.61 5.40 8.85
CA ALA A 100 18.25 6.69 9.11
C ALA A 100 17.42 7.59 10.06
N ASP A 101 16.11 7.36 10.13
CA ASP A 101 15.19 8.04 11.02
C ASP A 101 15.13 7.42 12.44
N LEU A 102 15.77 6.26 12.67
CA LEU A 102 15.91 5.72 14.02
C LEU A 102 16.73 6.66 14.90
N PRO A 103 16.26 7.00 16.12
CA PRO A 103 16.87 8.03 16.97
C PRO A 103 18.34 7.75 17.32
N GLU A 104 18.74 6.48 17.30
CA GLU A 104 20.11 6.00 17.55
C GLU A 104 21.07 6.29 16.38
N ILE A 105 20.52 6.52 15.18
CA ILE A 105 21.24 6.69 13.91
C ILE A 105 21.12 8.13 13.36
N VAL A 106 20.17 8.93 13.85
CA VAL A 106 19.88 10.31 13.38
C VAL A 106 21.10 11.25 13.36
N GLY A 107 22.19 10.94 14.08
CA GLY A 107 23.45 11.68 14.05
C GLY A 107 24.48 11.23 13.00
N ASN A 108 24.26 10.13 12.27
CA ASN A 108 25.21 9.50 11.34
C ASN A 108 24.58 9.12 9.98
N ARG A 109 23.67 9.96 9.49
CA ARG A 109 22.85 9.70 8.28
C ARG A 109 23.67 9.41 7.01
N ASP A 110 24.88 9.94 6.91
CA ASP A 110 25.76 9.79 5.73
C ASP A 110 26.61 8.51 5.73
N SER A 111 26.55 7.68 6.79
CA SER A 111 27.41 6.48 6.91
C SER A 111 26.77 5.18 6.41
N ILE A 112 25.46 5.16 6.11
CA ILE A 112 24.78 3.94 5.64
C ILE A 112 25.06 3.74 4.14
N SER A 113 26.21 3.16 3.82
CA SER A 113 26.63 2.96 2.42
C SER A 113 26.21 1.62 1.83
N ASN A 114 25.99 0.58 2.67
CA ASN A 114 25.69 -0.78 2.21
C ASN A 114 24.72 -1.49 3.16
N ILE A 115 23.71 -2.15 2.60
CA ILE A 115 22.82 -3.08 3.32
C ILE A 115 23.19 -4.49 2.86
N CYS A 116 23.78 -5.28 3.75
CA CYS A 116 24.19 -6.66 3.46
C CYS A 116 23.28 -7.65 4.17
N MET A 117 22.79 -8.64 3.42
CA MET A 117 22.07 -9.79 4.00
C MET A 117 23.08 -10.92 4.20
N GLN A 118 23.34 -11.26 5.46
CA GLN A 118 24.12 -12.44 5.80
C GLN A 118 23.16 -13.54 6.22
N GLU A 119 23.24 -14.72 5.60
CA GLU A 119 22.54 -15.89 6.11
C GLU A 119 23.27 -16.45 7.32
N PRO A 120 22.59 -16.68 8.45
CA PRO A 120 23.01 -17.67 9.40
C PRO A 120 22.07 -18.86 9.27
N THR A 121 22.71 -19.98 8.98
CA THR A 121 22.27 -21.35 9.26
C THR A 121 21.08 -21.37 10.26
N SER A 122 19.86 -21.38 9.70
CA SER A 122 18.58 -21.67 10.37
C SER A 122 17.75 -20.59 11.10
N LYS A 123 18.09 -19.30 11.14
CA LYS A 123 17.14 -18.18 11.49
C LYS A 123 17.89 -16.86 11.49
N ILE A 124 17.45 -15.90 10.68
CA ILE A 124 18.24 -14.75 10.23
C ILE A 124 18.28 -13.60 11.27
N PRO A 125 19.43 -13.31 11.90
CA PRO A 125 19.74 -11.96 12.39
C PRO A 125 20.45 -11.09 11.35
N LEU A 126 19.98 -9.84 11.23
CA LEU A 126 20.59 -8.78 10.44
C LEU A 126 21.52 -7.95 11.36
N TYR A 127 22.77 -7.75 10.94
CA TYR A 127 23.73 -6.87 11.60
C TYR A 127 24.15 -5.75 10.64
N LEU A 128 24.05 -4.50 11.10
CA LEU A 128 24.62 -3.33 10.43
C LEU A 128 26.02 -3.09 10.99
N THR A 129 27.04 -2.99 10.13
CA THR A 129 28.39 -2.60 10.55
C THR A 129 28.80 -1.33 9.81
N ASP A 130 29.05 -0.26 10.57
CA ASP A 130 29.88 0.86 10.10
C ASP A 130 31.36 0.44 10.10
N LYS A 131 32.17 1.08 9.25
CA LYS A 131 33.63 0.92 9.26
C LYS A 131 34.25 1.55 10.50
#